data_AF-A0A6N7M916-F1
#
_entry.id   AF-A0A6N7M916-F1
#
_cell.length_a   1.000
_cell.length_b   1.000
_cell.length_c   1.000
_cell.angle_alpha   90.00
_cell.angle_beta   90.00
_cell.angle_gamma   90.00
#
_symmetry.space_group_name_H-M   'P 1'
#
loop_
_entity.id
_entity.type
_entity.pdbx_description
1 polymer ?
#
loop_
_entity_poly.entity_id
_entity_poly.type
_entity_poly.pdbx_seq_one_letter_code
_entity_poly.pdbx_strand_id
1 'polypeptide(L)'
;MWITGNYMEYEEEEEEWVEKEITQHLNVFAGGVILGMKLPVMRVLTVDLFIGGNIRLSKYNDEKGFTRYKDWFNIDFSGVFPTAGIGIGILK
;
A
#
# COMPACT_ATOMS: atom_id res chain seq x y z
N MET A 1 -10.26 -0.78 -2.23
CA MET A 1 -10.37 -0.89 -0.76
C MET A 1 -11.12 0.34 -0.29
N TRP A 2 -12.13 0.18 0.57
CA TRP A 2 -12.87 1.30 1.13
C TRP A 2 -12.14 1.76 2.38
N ILE A 3 -11.82 3.05 2.46
CA ILE A 3 -11.24 3.66 3.65
C ILE A 3 -12.20 4.76 4.07
N THR A 4 -12.61 4.71 5.32
CA THR A 4 -13.50 5.68 5.93
C THR A 4 -12.67 6.76 6.63
N GLY A 5 -13.02 8.01 6.38
CA GLY A 5 -12.45 9.18 7.03
C GLY A 5 -13.56 10.12 7.46
N ASN A 6 -13.37 10.78 8.59
CA ASN A 6 -14.37 11.67 9.20
C ASN A 6 -14.04 13.13 8.88
N TYR A 7 -15.04 13.93 8.53
CA TYR A 7 -14.94 15.40 8.45
C TYR A 7 -16.09 16.04 9.21
N MET A 8 -15.87 17.25 9.72
CA MET A 8 -16.88 18.03 10.41
C MET A 8 -17.63 18.89 9.39
N GLU A 9 -18.93 18.66 9.22
CA GLU A 9 -19.80 19.52 8.42
C GLU A 9 -20.71 20.31 9.36
N TYR A 10 -20.84 21.62 9.11
CA TYR A 10 -21.77 22.46 9.89
C TYR A 10 -23.16 22.31 9.27
N GLU A 11 -24.11 21.76 10.03
CA GLU A 11 -25.50 21.66 9.59
C GLU A 11 -26.29 22.88 10.07
N GLU A 12 -26.63 23.76 9.12
CA GLU A 12 -27.37 25.02 9.39
C GLU A 12 -28.76 24.78 10.00
N GLU A 13 -29.37 23.60 9.82
CA GLU A 13 -30.69 23.29 10.38
C GLU A 13 -30.66 22.92 11.87
N GLU A 14 -29.54 22.37 12.36
CA GLU A 14 -29.38 21.92 13.76
C GLU A 14 -28.36 22.78 14.54
N GLU A 15 -27.73 23.77 13.88
CA GLU A 15 -26.64 24.62 14.43
C GLU A 15 -25.45 23.84 15.03
N GLU A 16 -25.30 22.56 14.67
CA GLU A 16 -24.29 21.67 15.22
C GLU A 16 -23.25 21.24 14.17
N TRP A 17 -22.04 20.97 14.65
CA TRP A 17 -21.01 20.35 13.85
C TRP A 17 -21.20 18.84 13.90
N VAL A 18 -21.66 18.27 12.79
CA VAL A 18 -21.94 16.83 12.69
C VAL A 18 -20.74 16.14 12.04
N GLU A 19 -20.28 15.07 12.69
CA GLU A 19 -19.21 14.23 12.17
C GLU A 19 -19.79 13.35 11.06
N LYS A 20 -19.45 13.63 9.80
CA LYS A 20 -19.88 12.82 8.65
C LYS A 20 -18.76 11.90 8.20
N GLU A 21 -19.09 10.61 8.10
CA GLU A 21 -18.21 9.56 7.59
C GLU A 21 -18.32 9.53 6.06
N ILE A 22 -17.25 9.94 5.35
CA ILE A 22 -17.20 9.73 3.90
C ILE A 22 -16.56 8.37 3.64
N THR A 23 -17.34 7.49 3.01
CA THR A 23 -16.81 6.27 2.42
C THR A 23 -16.18 6.61 1.07
N GLN A 24 -14.87 6.86 1.03
CA GLN A 24 -14.17 7.13 -0.22
C GLN A 24 -13.54 5.86 -0.79
N HIS A 25 -13.63 5.71 -2.12
CA HIS A 25 -12.89 4.68 -2.82
C HIS A 25 -11.44 5.12 -2.96
N LEU A 26 -10.52 4.34 -2.40
CA LEU A 26 -9.09 4.50 -2.64
C LEU A 26 -8.63 3.55 -3.74
N ASN A 27 -8.07 4.12 -4.81
CA ASN A 27 -7.35 3.38 -5.83
C ASN A 27 -5.89 3.25 -5.40
N VAL A 28 -5.39 2.02 -5.37
CA VAL A 28 -3.99 1.73 -5.04
C VAL A 28 -3.35 1.09 -6.25
N PHE A 29 -2.31 1.76 -6.77
CA PHE A 29 -1.48 1.27 -7.85
C PHE A 29 -0.16 0.80 -7.25
N ALA A 30 0.28 -0.40 -7.63
CA ALA A 30 1.53 -0.98 -7.15
C ALA A 30 2.33 -1.52 -8.33
N GLY A 31 3.63 -1.19 -8.36
CA GLY A 31 4.58 -1.69 -9.35
C GLY A 31 5.95 -1.82 -8.72
N GLY A 32 6.72 -2.82 -9.11
CA GLY A 32 8.02 -3.09 -8.51
C GLY A 32 8.86 -4.07 -9.30
N VAL A 33 10.11 -4.21 -8.86
CA VAL A 33 11.07 -5.14 -9.44
C VAL A 33 11.64 -5.99 -8.31
N ILE A 34 11.77 -7.28 -8.59
CA ILE A 34 12.46 -8.25 -7.72
C ILE A 34 13.62 -8.82 -8.53
N LEU A 35 14.82 -8.73 -7.97
CA LEU A 35 16.02 -9.36 -8.49
C LEU A 35 16.43 -10.46 -7.52
N GLY A 36 16.77 -11.63 -8.06
CA GLY A 36 17.19 -12.74 -7.22
C GLY A 36 18.11 -13.70 -7.93
N MET A 37 18.78 -14.52 -7.14
CA MET A 37 19.63 -15.61 -7.60
C MET A 37 19.22 -16.93 -6.95
N LYS A 38 19.26 -17.99 -7.74
CA LYS A 38 19.05 -19.37 -7.31
C LYS A 38 20.39 -20.09 -7.28
N LEU A 39 20.82 -20.55 -6.11
CA LEU A 39 22.05 -21.28 -5.91
C LEU A 39 21.74 -22.75 -5.59
N PRO A 40 22.14 -23.71 -6.44
CA PRO A 40 22.03 -25.13 -6.09
C PRO A 40 23.05 -25.46 -5.00
N VAL A 41 22.60 -26.09 -3.92
CA VAL A 41 23.41 -26.54 -2.79
C VAL A 41 23.29 -28.06 -2.68
N MET A 42 24.43 -28.76 -2.58
CA MET A 42 24.48 -30.20 -2.27
C MET A 42 23.71 -31.14 -3.23
N ARG A 43 23.53 -30.81 -4.52
CA ARG A 43 22.76 -31.60 -5.53
C ARG A 43 21.30 -31.91 -5.20
N VAL A 44 20.82 -31.62 -3.98
CA VAL A 44 19.47 -31.91 -3.49
C VAL A 44 18.74 -30.68 -2.98
N LEU A 45 19.41 -29.53 -2.82
CA LEU A 45 18.80 -28.31 -2.30
C LEU A 45 19.02 -27.13 -3.25
N THR A 46 18.12 -26.16 -3.23
CA THR A 46 18.33 -24.81 -3.78
C THR A 46 18.13 -23.77 -2.70
N VAL A 47 18.99 -22.76 -2.69
CA VAL A 47 18.80 -21.54 -1.92
C VAL A 47 18.50 -20.40 -2.89
N ASP A 48 17.34 -19.78 -2.71
CA ASP A 48 16.89 -18.61 -3.46
C ASP A 48 17.09 -17.37 -2.60
N LEU A 49 17.87 -16.41 -3.09
CA LEU A 49 18.06 -15.11 -2.46
C LEU A 49 17.42 -14.06 -3.36
N PHE A 50 16.52 -13.24 -2.82
CA PHE A 50 15.90 -12.17 -3.58
C PHE A 50 15.82 -10.87 -2.79
N ILE A 51 16.00 -9.77 -3.50
CA ILE A 51 15.84 -8.41 -3.01
C ILE A 51 15.11 -7.61 -4.08
N GLY A 52 14.29 -6.67 -3.64
CA GLY A 52 13.52 -5.84 -4.53
C GLY A 52 12.85 -4.72 -3.78
N GLY A 53 11.98 -4.04 -4.51
CA GLY A 53 11.14 -3.03 -3.93
C GLY A 53 9.97 -2.77 -4.85
N ASN A 54 8.86 -2.36 -4.25
CA ASN A 54 7.71 -1.89 -4.98
C ASN A 54 7.37 -0.47 -4.54
N ILE A 55 6.98 0.36 -5.51
CA ILE A 55 6.37 1.65 -5.24
C ILE A 55 4.87 1.43 -5.26
N ARG A 56 4.21 1.91 -4.21
CA ARG A 56 2.76 2.04 -4.17
C ARG A 56 2.40 3.51 -4.30
N LEU A 57 1.38 3.80 -5.08
CA LEU A 57 0.80 5.12 -5.23
C LEU A 57 -0.70 4.98 -5.00
N SER A 58 -1.23 5.76 -4.08
CA SER A 58 -2.66 5.82 -3.81
C SER A 58 -3.28 7.11 -4.33
N LYS A 59 -4.54 7.03 -4.72
CA LYS A 59 -5.32 8.14 -5.27
C LYS A 59 -6.80 7.98 -4.91
N TYR A 60 -7.37 9.01 -4.29
CA TYR A 60 -8.82 9.11 -4.09
C TYR A 60 -9.52 9.44 -5.42
N ASN A 61 -10.75 8.96 -5.60
CA ASN A 61 -11.49 9.09 -6.86
C ASN A 61 -11.59 10.54 -7.38
N ASP A 62 -11.83 11.50 -6.48
CA ASP A 62 -12.09 12.90 -6.86
C ASP A 62 -10.84 13.79 -6.81
N GLU A 63 -9.67 13.24 -6.46
CA GLU A 63 -8.43 14.00 -6.46
C GLU A 63 -7.75 14.00 -7.84
N LYS A 64 -7.10 15.10 -8.21
CA LYS A 64 -6.38 15.20 -9.49
C LYS A 64 -5.02 14.48 -9.46
N GLY A 65 -4.34 14.48 -8.32
CA GLY A 65 -3.02 13.89 -8.12
C GLY A 65 -3.03 12.63 -7.25
N PHE A 66 -1.85 12.02 -7.06
CA PHE A 66 -1.66 10.98 -6.04
C PHE A 66 -1.69 11.61 -4.64
N THR A 67 -2.10 10.82 -3.66
CA THR A 67 -2.13 11.23 -2.26
C THR A 67 -0.71 11.55 -1.82
N ARG A 68 -0.45 12.82 -1.49
CA ARG A 68 0.75 13.24 -0.77
C ARG A 68 0.29 13.48 0.66
N TYR A 69 0.65 12.60 1.59
CA TYR A 69 0.69 12.83 3.04
C TYR A 69 -0.33 13.86 3.52
N LYS A 70 -1.57 13.42 3.74
CA LYS A 70 -2.68 14.30 4.10
C LYS A 70 -3.30 13.76 5.38
N ASP A 71 -3.18 14.55 6.45
CA ASP A 71 -3.73 14.42 7.81
C ASP A 71 -3.77 13.04 8.49
N TRP A 72 -3.52 13.04 9.81
CA TRP A 72 -3.41 11.84 10.66
C TRP A 72 -4.60 10.87 10.62
N PHE A 73 -5.74 11.29 10.06
CA PHE A 73 -6.97 10.48 9.97
C PHE A 73 -7.18 9.83 8.59
N ASN A 74 -6.33 10.11 7.59
CA ASN A 74 -6.38 9.46 6.27
C ASN A 74 -5.16 8.55 6.08
N ILE A 75 -5.40 7.26 5.89
CA ILE A 75 -4.33 6.28 5.70
C ILE A 75 -3.71 6.45 4.30
N ASP A 76 -2.49 6.97 4.23
CA ASP A 76 -1.70 7.03 2.99
C ASP A 76 -1.05 5.67 2.72
N PHE A 77 -1.39 5.06 1.58
CA PHE A 77 -0.81 3.79 1.14
C PHE A 77 0.31 3.99 0.11
N SER A 78 0.67 5.24 -0.17
CA SER A 78 1.78 5.58 -1.06
C SER A 78 3.12 5.41 -0.36
N GLY A 79 4.10 4.83 -1.06
CA GLY A 79 5.44 4.68 -0.50
C GLY A 79 6.32 3.69 -1.24
N VAL A 80 7.59 3.66 -0.83
CA VAL A 80 8.57 2.65 -1.27
C VAL A 80 8.57 1.52 -0.25
N PHE A 81 8.27 0.31 -0.70
CA PHE A 81 8.24 -0.88 0.12
C PHE A 81 9.42 -1.77 -0.28
N PRO A 82 10.53 -1.77 0.50
CA PRO A 82 11.61 -2.70 0.27
C PRO A 82 11.14 -4.13 0.56
N THR A 83 11.60 -5.09 -0.24
CA THR A 83 11.31 -6.51 -0.06
C THR A 83 12.61 -7.29 -0.15
N ALA A 84 12.84 -8.20 0.78
CA ALA A 84 13.95 -9.14 0.72
C ALA A 84 13.51 -10.49 1.30
N GLY A 85 14.10 -11.57 0.82
CA GLY A 85 13.78 -12.90 1.34
C GLY A 85 14.74 -13.98 0.89
N ILE A 86 14.62 -15.11 1.59
CA ILE A 86 15.40 -16.32 1.38
C ILE A 86 14.40 -17.47 1.22
N GLY A 87 14.52 -18.24 0.15
CA GLY A 87 13.77 -19.48 -0.08
C GLY A 87 14.69 -20.69 -0.04
N ILE A 88 14.21 -21.81 0.52
CA ILE A 88 14.92 -23.10 0.47
C ILE A 88 14.00 -24.10 -0.23
N GLY A 89 14.51 -24.75 -1.27
CA GLY A 89 13.80 -25.75 -2.06
C GLY A 89 14.58 -27.06 -2.13
N ILE A 90 13.89 -28.16 -2.39
CA ILE A 90 14.51 -29.46 -2.68
C ILE A 90 14.58 -29.62 -4.20
N LEU A 91 15.76 -29.90 -4.72
CA LEU A 91 15.98 -30.29 -6.11
C LEU A 91 15.50 -31.74 -6.28
N LYS A 92 14.58 -31.97 -7.23
CA LYS A 92 14.14 -33.31 -7.62
C LYS A 92 15.02 -33.85 -8.75
#